data_AF-A0A6L8DSC6-F1
#
_entry.id   AF-A0A6L8DSC6-F1
#
_cell.length_a   1.000
_cell.length_b   1.000
_cell.length_c   1.000
_cell.angle_alpha   90.00
_cell.angle_beta   90.00
_cell.angle_gamma   90.00
#
_symmetry.space_group_name_H-M   'P 1'
#
loop_
_entity.id
_entity.type
_entity.pdbx_description
1 polymer ?
#
loop_
_entity_poly.entity_id
_entity_poly.type
_entity_poly.pdbx_seq_one_letter_code
_entity_poly.pdbx_strand_id
1 'polypeptide(L)'
;MPNLVSGRDFLQIRDAARVLGVTPKTLRNWDRAGHLRAHRHPINGYRLYRVGDLHALLDRLAELTGHEAAPVEQLNFLLEPSAGPSGAPAEVTDAGLPPCHWTRAVALDPKHRPQRWDAPATTVRRDWRKFPQEAHVLDVEEKRYRRLAVDEVALLQGLDPRTFDWGGLTERQRIAALGDAVAPPLAAALVTAIGEEWQWEQRTAVEICAGIGGLARGAVAAGLEHLLLIDASDVCAEILRHQHPWTSSRVIEDDVRKFDFSAFAGRVGLLSGGPPCQPWSQSGHRRGQADRRDLLGMTPELLATIRPEVFLFENVPGLAMFDEGRYLNKLIECLRQPARTLRYGVLVAVLNAADFGVPQVRKRVFVLGFRNQPGSRAARCFERVAGLATHRDPSLPDDGRQPWRTVGEVLAEREDPGGWRRWIGGDPE
;
A
#
# COMPACT_ATOMS: atom_id res chain seq x y z
N MET A 1 50.82 -4.51 4.34
CA MET A 1 49.76 -3.91 3.50
C MET A 1 48.43 -4.16 4.20
N PRO A 2 47.57 -3.15 4.41
CA PRO A 2 46.32 -3.37 5.12
C PRO A 2 45.34 -4.12 4.20
N ASN A 3 44.81 -5.23 4.68
CA ASN A 3 43.78 -6.03 4.01
C ASN A 3 42.56 -5.16 3.66
N LEU A 4 42.27 -5.01 2.37
CA LEU A 4 40.97 -4.53 1.90
C LEU A 4 39.91 -5.54 2.32
N VAL A 5 39.02 -5.13 3.23
CA VAL A 5 37.86 -5.90 3.67
C VAL A 5 36.82 -5.91 2.55
N SER A 6 36.41 -7.09 2.09
CA SER A 6 35.37 -7.26 1.06
C SER A 6 34.00 -6.84 1.62
N GLY A 7 33.20 -6.12 0.82
CA GLY A 7 31.92 -5.53 1.22
C GLY A 7 30.76 -6.51 1.48
N ARG A 8 31.03 -7.81 1.66
CA ARG A 8 29.99 -8.86 1.89
C ARG A 8 29.86 -9.34 3.33
N ASP A 9 30.75 -8.92 4.23
CA ASP A 9 30.79 -9.50 5.58
C ASP A 9 30.16 -8.62 6.68
N PHE A 10 29.75 -7.39 6.36
CA PHE A 10 29.32 -6.41 7.36
C PHE A 10 28.07 -5.62 6.95
N LEU A 11 27.12 -5.48 7.87
CA LEU A 11 25.89 -4.70 7.73
C LEU A 11 25.92 -3.42 8.55
N GLN A 12 25.31 -2.37 8.02
CA GLN A 12 25.04 -1.16 8.81
C GLN A 12 23.93 -1.42 9.83
N ILE A 13 23.88 -0.61 10.89
CA ILE A 13 23.00 -0.83 12.03
C ILE A 13 21.50 -0.96 11.70
N ARG A 14 21.03 -0.31 10.62
CA ARG A 14 19.62 -0.42 10.21
C ARG A 14 19.30 -1.79 9.64
N ASP A 15 20.24 -2.37 8.89
CA ASP A 15 20.05 -3.65 8.23
C ASP A 15 20.36 -4.80 9.18
N ALA A 16 21.38 -4.66 10.03
CA ALA A 16 21.64 -5.60 11.12
C ALA A 16 20.46 -5.70 12.12
N ALA A 17 19.80 -4.58 12.42
CA ALA A 17 18.62 -4.58 13.28
C ALA A 17 17.41 -5.25 12.61
N ARG A 18 17.28 -5.09 11.30
CA ARG A 18 16.26 -5.76 10.48
C ARG A 18 16.46 -7.28 10.49
N VAL A 19 17.70 -7.75 10.31
CA VAL A 19 18.06 -9.18 10.36
C VAL A 19 17.69 -9.79 11.71
N LEU A 20 17.95 -9.09 12.81
CA LEU A 20 17.66 -9.58 14.16
C LEU A 20 16.21 -9.36 14.63
N GLY A 21 15.34 -8.78 13.80
CA GLY A 21 13.95 -8.48 14.18
C GLY A 21 13.80 -7.47 15.32
N VAL A 22 14.80 -6.60 15.54
CA VAL A 22 14.82 -5.60 16.62
C VAL A 22 14.98 -4.17 16.08
N THR A 23 14.75 -3.17 16.92
CA THR A 23 14.98 -1.77 16.51
C THR A 23 16.48 -1.44 16.46
N PRO A 24 16.93 -0.47 15.63
CA PRO A 24 18.31 0.01 15.67
C PRO A 24 18.74 0.54 17.04
N LYS A 25 17.80 1.04 17.86
CA LYS A 25 18.07 1.46 19.24
C LYS A 25 18.35 0.27 20.16
N THR A 26 17.57 -0.81 20.02
CA THR A 26 17.80 -2.08 20.72
C THR A 26 19.18 -2.63 20.38
N LEU A 27 19.54 -2.65 19.09
CA LEU A 27 20.85 -3.11 18.64
C LEU A 27 22.02 -2.25 19.17
N ARG A 28 21.84 -0.92 19.33
CA ARG A 28 22.83 -0.05 20.00
C ARG A 28 22.95 -0.31 21.50
N ASN A 29 21.88 -0.76 22.14
CA ASN A 29 21.91 -1.11 23.56
C ASN A 29 22.67 -2.43 23.73
N TRP A 30 22.45 -3.41 22.85
CA TRP A 30 23.20 -4.68 22.83
C TRP A 30 24.69 -4.49 22.52
N ASP A 31 25.03 -3.56 21.60
CA ASP A 31 26.42 -3.14 21.35
C ASP A 31 27.08 -2.57 22.61
N ARG A 32 26.39 -1.65 23.32
CA ARG A 32 26.92 -1.06 24.57
C ARG A 32 27.03 -2.06 25.72
N ALA A 33 26.12 -3.02 25.79
CA ALA A 33 26.13 -4.08 26.80
C ALA A 33 27.11 -5.23 26.46
N GLY A 34 27.71 -5.22 25.26
CA GLY A 34 28.70 -6.22 24.83
C GLY A 34 28.10 -7.53 24.30
N HIS A 35 26.78 -7.63 24.14
CA HIS A 35 26.11 -8.82 23.61
C HIS A 35 26.35 -9.03 22.11
N LEU A 36 26.61 -7.94 21.37
CA LEU A 36 26.96 -7.99 19.95
C LEU A 36 27.83 -6.78 19.61
N ARG A 37 29.14 -6.97 19.42
CA ARG A 37 30.09 -5.86 19.22
C ARG A 37 30.08 -5.33 17.79
N ALA A 38 29.83 -4.03 17.64
CA ALA A 38 29.95 -3.37 16.35
C ALA A 38 31.39 -2.96 16.03
N HIS A 39 31.83 -3.26 14.81
CA HIS A 39 33.03 -2.71 14.21
C HIS A 39 32.79 -1.24 13.80
N ARG A 40 33.85 -0.42 13.78
CA ARG A 40 33.76 0.99 13.35
C ARG A 40 34.37 1.12 11.97
N HIS A 41 33.59 1.67 11.03
CA HIS A 41 34.09 1.92 9.68
C HIS A 41 35.25 2.94 9.74
N PRO A 42 36.41 2.64 9.14
CA PRO A 42 37.65 3.39 9.37
C PRO A 42 37.61 4.84 8.88
N ILE A 43 36.72 5.18 7.94
CA ILE A 43 36.65 6.52 7.31
C ILE A 43 35.56 7.41 7.93
N ASN A 44 34.42 6.85 8.32
CA ASN A 44 33.23 7.62 8.73
C ASN A 44 32.72 7.26 10.13
N GLY A 45 33.36 6.30 10.81
CA GLY A 45 33.03 5.89 12.17
C GLY A 45 31.70 5.16 12.33
N TYR A 46 30.99 4.81 11.26
CA TYR A 46 29.72 4.12 11.36
C TYR A 46 29.84 2.72 11.97
N ARG A 47 28.78 2.29 12.67
CA ARG A 47 28.67 0.97 13.27
C ARG A 47 28.37 -0.07 12.20
N LEU A 48 29.24 -1.06 12.10
CA LEU A 48 29.13 -2.21 11.22
C LEU A 48 29.06 -3.50 12.04
N TYR A 49 28.13 -4.37 11.70
CA TYR A 49 27.90 -5.65 12.37
C TYR A 49 28.23 -6.77 11.40
N ARG A 50 29.04 -7.75 11.84
CA ARG A 50 29.43 -8.86 10.97
C ARG A 50 28.22 -9.79 10.76
N VAL A 51 27.96 -10.17 9.51
CA VAL A 51 26.80 -11.02 9.16
C VAL A 51 26.86 -12.37 9.89
N GLY A 52 28.04 -12.99 9.99
CA GLY A 52 28.23 -14.23 10.74
C GLY A 52 27.85 -14.15 12.22
N ASP A 53 28.11 -13.01 12.87
CA ASP A 53 27.76 -12.81 14.29
C ASP A 53 26.24 -12.66 14.48
N LEU A 54 25.53 -12.15 13.47
CA LEU A 54 24.07 -12.02 13.47
C LEU A 54 23.39 -13.38 13.30
N HIS A 55 23.89 -14.21 12.37
CA HIS A 55 23.37 -15.56 12.16
C HIS A 55 23.60 -16.45 13.39
N ALA A 56 24.81 -16.45 13.96
CA ALA A 56 25.09 -17.21 15.19
C ALA A 56 24.18 -16.80 16.37
N LEU A 57 23.72 -15.54 16.40
CA LEU A 57 22.77 -15.07 17.39
C LEU A 57 21.34 -15.55 17.10
N LEU A 58 20.91 -15.53 15.83
CA LEU A 58 19.60 -16.02 15.41
C LEU A 58 19.47 -17.52 15.62
N ASP A 59 20.49 -18.31 15.29
CA ASP A 59 20.49 -19.76 15.51
C ASP A 59 20.35 -20.08 17.00
N ARG A 60 21.06 -19.34 17.86
CA ARG A 60 20.90 -19.42 19.32
C ARG A 60 19.48 -19.10 19.78
N LEU A 61 18.80 -18.15 19.13
CA LEU A 61 17.43 -17.74 19.45
C LEU A 61 16.40 -18.74 18.91
N ALA A 62 16.67 -19.36 17.77
CA ALA A 62 15.85 -20.40 17.16
C ALA A 62 15.90 -21.70 17.98
N GLU A 63 17.09 -22.11 18.46
CA GLU A 63 17.27 -23.23 19.39
C GLU A 63 16.51 -23.01 20.71
N LEU A 64 16.28 -21.77 21.11
CA LEU A 64 15.49 -21.41 22.28
C LEU A 64 13.96 -21.36 22.02
N THR A 65 13.50 -21.43 20.76
CA THR A 65 12.09 -21.14 20.39
C THR A 65 11.37 -22.21 19.54
N GLY A 66 12.08 -23.07 18.81
CA GLY A 66 11.66 -24.44 18.45
C GLY A 66 10.53 -24.72 17.42
N HIS A 67 10.33 -23.98 16.31
CA HIS A 67 9.28 -24.29 15.30
C HIS A 67 9.71 -24.18 13.80
N GLU A 68 9.20 -25.10 12.95
CA GLU A 68 9.28 -25.14 11.47
C GLU A 68 7.87 -24.97 10.81
N ALA A 69 7.81 -24.48 9.57
CA ALA A 69 6.60 -24.04 8.84
C ALA A 69 6.17 -24.93 7.65
N ALA A 70 4.91 -24.83 7.20
CA ALA A 70 4.30 -25.66 6.15
C ALA A 70 3.52 -24.86 5.06
N PRO A 71 3.22 -25.46 3.87
CA PRO A 71 2.76 -24.74 2.66
C PRO A 71 1.31 -25.04 2.21
N VAL A 72 0.72 -24.16 1.39
CA VAL A 72 -0.66 -24.23 0.85
C VAL A 72 -0.71 -23.81 -0.64
N GLU A 73 -1.30 -24.66 -1.48
CA GLU A 73 -1.64 -24.40 -2.89
C GLU A 73 -3.17 -24.39 -3.06
N GLN A 74 -3.74 -23.26 -3.54
CA GLN A 74 -4.94 -23.15 -4.41
C GLN A 74 -5.51 -21.71 -4.37
N LEU A 75 -5.00 -20.84 -5.26
CA LEU A 75 -5.59 -19.54 -5.62
C LEU A 75 -5.16 -19.14 -7.06
N ASN A 76 -5.21 -20.09 -8.00
CA ASN A 76 -4.71 -19.95 -9.38
C ASN A 76 -5.79 -19.58 -10.41
N PHE A 77 -6.53 -18.48 -10.21
CA PHE A 77 -7.34 -17.90 -11.30
C PHE A 77 -7.04 -16.42 -11.60
N LEU A 78 -6.06 -15.82 -10.92
CA LEU A 78 -5.56 -14.46 -11.22
C LEU A 78 -4.03 -14.39 -11.35
N LEU A 79 -3.35 -15.54 -11.39
CA LEU A 79 -1.89 -15.66 -11.35
C LEU A 79 -1.30 -16.50 -12.49
N GLU A 80 -1.99 -16.64 -13.63
CA GLU A 80 -1.33 -17.29 -14.76
C GLU A 80 -0.13 -16.43 -15.22
N PRO A 81 1.10 -16.96 -15.15
CA PRO A 81 2.25 -16.32 -15.77
C PRO A 81 2.07 -16.48 -17.28
N SER A 82 1.96 -15.37 -18.01
CA SER A 82 2.34 -15.41 -19.42
C SER A 82 3.80 -15.86 -19.47
N ALA A 83 4.08 -16.97 -20.13
CA ALA A 83 5.45 -17.38 -20.43
C ALA A 83 6.17 -16.17 -21.07
N GLY A 84 7.13 -15.60 -20.34
CA GLY A 84 7.80 -14.38 -20.75
C GLY A 84 8.41 -14.54 -22.14
N PRO A 85 8.18 -13.62 -23.09
CA PRO A 85 8.90 -13.65 -24.33
C PRO A 85 10.34 -13.20 -24.07
N SER A 86 11.30 -14.09 -24.35
CA SER A 86 12.66 -13.72 -24.70
C SER A 86 12.62 -13.04 -26.07
N GLY A 87 12.30 -11.75 -26.11
CA GLY A 87 12.27 -10.98 -27.34
C GLY A 87 12.57 -9.53 -27.04
N ALA A 88 13.78 -9.07 -27.40
CA ALA A 88 14.07 -7.66 -27.47
C ALA A 88 13.05 -6.99 -28.42
N PRO A 89 12.47 -5.83 -28.06
CA PRO A 89 11.54 -5.14 -28.95
C PRO A 89 12.24 -4.79 -30.27
N ALA A 90 11.50 -4.96 -31.37
CA ALA A 90 11.96 -4.63 -32.73
C ALA A 90 12.55 -3.21 -32.79
N GLU A 91 13.66 -3.05 -33.50
CA GLU A 91 14.32 -1.77 -33.73
C GLU A 91 13.39 -0.82 -34.51
N VAL A 92 12.74 0.08 -33.79
CA VAL A 92 12.14 1.28 -34.38
C VAL A 92 13.26 2.31 -34.50
N THR A 93 13.69 2.62 -35.72
CA THR A 93 14.73 3.60 -36.01
C THR A 93 14.33 4.98 -35.49
N ASP A 94 15.27 5.66 -34.81
CA ASP A 94 15.08 6.89 -33.99
C ASP A 94 14.55 8.13 -34.72
N ALA A 95 14.41 8.09 -36.04
CA ALA A 95 14.25 9.27 -36.89
C ALA A 95 12.86 9.95 -36.84
N GLY A 96 11.88 9.38 -36.11
CA GLY A 96 10.48 9.83 -36.16
C GLY A 96 9.88 10.36 -34.85
N LEU A 97 10.61 10.37 -33.73
CA LEU A 97 10.04 10.68 -32.42
C LEU A 97 10.24 12.14 -32.02
N PRO A 98 9.18 12.88 -31.59
CA PRO A 98 9.32 14.27 -31.14
C PRO A 98 10.31 14.39 -29.97
N PRO A 99 11.22 15.39 -29.99
CA PRO A 99 12.26 15.54 -28.98
C PRO A 99 11.71 15.87 -27.60
N CYS A 100 12.42 15.40 -26.58
CA CYS A 100 11.98 15.24 -25.20
C CYS A 100 11.61 16.50 -24.36
N HIS A 101 11.76 17.77 -24.72
CA HIS A 101 11.63 18.95 -23.83
C HIS A 101 12.40 18.95 -22.47
N TRP A 102 12.93 17.82 -21.98
CA TRP A 102 13.58 17.68 -20.66
C TRP A 102 14.99 17.10 -20.75
N THR A 103 15.83 17.43 -19.76
CA THR A 103 17.19 16.88 -19.63
C THR A 103 17.19 15.60 -18.79
N ARG A 104 18.14 14.70 -19.05
CA ARG A 104 18.34 13.44 -18.28
C ARG A 104 18.47 13.70 -16.77
N ALA A 105 19.21 14.73 -16.38
CA ALA A 105 19.41 15.09 -14.97
C ALA A 105 18.10 15.42 -14.23
N VAL A 106 17.16 16.08 -14.91
CA VAL A 106 15.86 16.42 -14.33
C VAL A 106 14.97 15.19 -14.19
N ALA A 107 15.03 14.27 -15.15
CA ALA A 107 14.19 13.07 -15.16
C ALA A 107 14.65 11.99 -14.18
N LEU A 108 15.96 11.88 -13.93
CA LEU A 108 16.54 10.94 -12.97
C LEU A 108 16.56 11.48 -11.53
N ASP A 109 16.07 12.70 -11.28
CA ASP A 109 16.06 13.29 -9.95
C ASP A 109 15.21 12.43 -8.98
N PRO A 110 15.81 11.83 -7.92
CA PRO A 110 15.09 10.96 -6.99
C PRO A 110 13.92 11.65 -6.28
N LYS A 111 13.92 12.99 -6.18
CA LYS A 111 12.82 13.75 -5.56
C LYS A 111 11.49 13.56 -6.30
N HIS A 112 11.58 13.26 -7.60
CA HIS A 112 10.44 13.08 -8.49
C HIS A 112 10.08 11.62 -8.75
N ARG A 113 10.78 10.67 -8.10
CA ARG A 113 10.43 9.24 -8.08
C ARG A 113 10.14 8.68 -9.49
N PRO A 114 11.11 8.71 -10.42
CA PRO A 114 10.90 8.13 -11.74
C PRO A 114 10.50 6.66 -11.63
N GLN A 115 9.58 6.20 -12.48
CA GLN A 115 9.25 4.77 -12.56
C GLN A 115 10.31 4.05 -13.39
N ARG A 116 10.64 2.81 -13.06
CA ARG A 116 11.58 1.97 -13.82
C ARG A 116 10.86 0.76 -14.37
N TRP A 117 11.19 0.37 -15.59
CA TRP A 117 10.59 -0.79 -16.26
C TRP A 117 10.84 -2.09 -15.50
N ASP A 118 12.03 -2.26 -14.92
CA ASP A 118 12.50 -3.45 -14.20
C ASP A 118 12.23 -3.41 -12.68
N ALA A 119 11.44 -2.47 -12.21
CA ALA A 119 11.08 -2.36 -10.79
C ALA A 119 9.57 -2.20 -10.62
N PRO A 120 9.02 -2.53 -9.43
CA PRO A 120 7.64 -2.15 -9.11
C PRO A 120 7.50 -0.63 -9.12
N ALA A 121 6.32 -0.15 -9.51
CA ALA A 121 6.04 1.28 -9.50
C ALA A 121 6.12 1.85 -8.07
N THR A 122 6.50 3.12 -7.96
CA THR A 122 6.27 3.89 -6.74
C THR A 122 4.77 4.19 -6.56
N THR A 123 4.39 4.65 -5.37
CA THR A 123 2.98 4.91 -5.04
C THR A 123 2.29 5.84 -6.05
N VAL A 124 1.20 5.38 -6.68
CA VAL A 124 0.23 6.19 -7.42
C VAL A 124 -0.35 7.22 -6.46
N ARG A 125 -0.12 8.51 -6.71
CA ARG A 125 -0.70 9.61 -5.91
C ARG A 125 -1.87 10.27 -6.64
N ARG A 126 -2.73 10.98 -5.91
CA ARG A 126 -3.83 11.72 -6.55
C ARG A 126 -3.34 12.79 -7.53
N ASP A 127 -2.16 13.33 -7.25
CA ASP A 127 -1.46 14.30 -8.08
C ASP A 127 -0.35 13.63 -8.90
N TRP A 128 -0.43 12.31 -9.12
CA TRP A 128 0.46 11.64 -10.05
C TRP A 128 0.33 12.35 -11.40
N ARG A 129 1.45 12.67 -12.05
CA ARG A 129 1.54 13.51 -13.26
C ARG A 129 1.44 15.04 -13.04
N LYS A 130 1.33 15.54 -11.80
CA LYS A 130 1.47 16.99 -11.51
C LYS A 130 2.89 17.47 -11.78
N PHE A 131 3.88 16.65 -11.44
CA PHE A 131 5.26 16.82 -11.88
C PHE A 131 5.49 15.93 -13.10
N PRO A 132 6.08 16.46 -14.20
CA PRO A 132 6.24 15.71 -15.43
C PRO A 132 6.85 14.33 -15.22
N GLN A 133 7.84 14.21 -14.34
CA GLN A 133 8.67 13.01 -14.14
C GLN A 133 7.95 11.88 -13.41
N GLU A 134 6.97 12.20 -12.57
CA GLU A 134 6.18 11.15 -11.91
C GLU A 134 5.31 10.39 -12.94
N ALA A 135 5.03 10.97 -14.11
CA ALA A 135 4.20 10.37 -15.16
C ALA A 135 4.93 9.42 -16.11
N HIS A 136 6.25 9.25 -15.98
CA HIS A 136 7.07 8.51 -16.94
C HIS A 136 7.67 7.25 -16.35
N VAL A 137 7.87 6.28 -17.23
CA VAL A 137 8.66 5.08 -16.98
C VAL A 137 9.93 5.12 -17.81
N LEU A 138 11.04 4.75 -17.19
CA LEU A 138 12.36 4.61 -17.78
C LEU A 138 12.57 3.16 -18.21
N ASP A 139 13.25 2.94 -19.33
CA ASP A 139 13.70 1.60 -19.69
C ASP A 139 14.81 1.12 -18.75
N VAL A 140 15.18 -0.16 -18.86
CA VAL A 140 16.14 -0.82 -17.96
C VAL A 140 17.50 -0.10 -17.96
N GLU A 141 17.92 0.41 -19.12
CA GLU A 141 19.19 1.12 -19.29
C GLU A 141 19.11 2.62 -18.94
N GLU A 142 17.94 3.13 -18.57
CA GLU A 142 17.66 4.56 -18.32
C GLU A 142 18.01 5.48 -19.51
N LYS A 143 18.02 4.94 -20.72
CA LYS A 143 18.31 5.66 -21.98
C LYS A 143 17.06 6.14 -22.68
N ARG A 144 15.94 5.45 -22.46
CA ARG A 144 14.65 5.78 -23.02
C ARG A 144 13.62 5.97 -21.93
N TYR A 145 12.59 6.74 -22.24
CA TYR A 145 11.46 6.96 -21.37
C TYR A 145 10.16 7.01 -22.18
N ARG A 146 9.04 6.69 -21.53
CA ARG A 146 7.69 6.92 -22.09
C ARG A 146 6.71 7.34 -21.01
N ARG A 147 5.58 7.91 -21.41
CA ARG A 147 4.53 8.38 -20.49
C ARG A 147 3.51 7.26 -20.28
N LEU A 148 3.14 6.98 -19.03
CA LEU A 148 2.20 5.91 -18.67
C LEU A 148 0.75 6.34 -18.90
N ALA A 149 0.00 5.77 -19.84
CA ALA A 149 -1.42 6.09 -20.04
C ALA A 149 -2.24 5.87 -18.76
N VAL A 150 -3.41 6.52 -18.64
CA VAL A 150 -4.28 6.39 -17.45
C VAL A 150 -4.66 4.92 -17.19
N ASP A 151 -4.92 4.16 -18.24
CA ASP A 151 -5.27 2.75 -18.13
C ASP A 151 -4.10 1.92 -17.60
N GLU A 152 -2.86 2.26 -17.99
CA GLU A 152 -1.66 1.64 -17.43
C GLU A 152 -1.48 2.01 -15.96
N VAL A 153 -1.79 3.26 -15.58
CA VAL A 153 -1.80 3.70 -14.18
C VAL A 153 -2.83 2.92 -13.36
N ALA A 154 -4.00 2.62 -13.91
CA ALA A 154 -5.00 1.78 -13.26
C ALA A 154 -4.48 0.36 -13.02
N LEU A 155 -3.84 -0.25 -14.03
CA LEU A 155 -3.20 -1.56 -13.89
C LEU A 155 -2.11 -1.55 -12.82
N LEU A 156 -1.30 -0.48 -12.75
CA LEU A 156 -0.28 -0.34 -11.71
C LEU A 156 -0.87 -0.23 -10.30
N GLN A 157 -2.11 0.23 -10.18
CA GLN A 157 -2.87 0.29 -8.92
C GLN A 157 -3.62 -1.03 -8.62
N GLY A 158 -3.50 -2.05 -9.49
CA GLY A 158 -4.20 -3.32 -9.37
C GLY A 158 -5.68 -3.24 -9.74
N LEU A 159 -6.06 -2.26 -10.56
CA LEU A 159 -7.42 -2.04 -11.04
C LEU A 159 -7.49 -2.37 -12.54
N ASP A 160 -8.53 -3.10 -12.96
CA ASP A 160 -8.77 -3.35 -14.39
C ASP A 160 -9.40 -2.09 -15.02
N PRO A 161 -8.71 -1.39 -15.94
CA PRO A 161 -9.22 -0.16 -16.54
C PRO A 161 -10.55 -0.33 -17.29
N ARG A 162 -10.88 -1.56 -17.72
CA ARG A 162 -12.14 -1.88 -18.41
C ARG A 162 -13.36 -1.86 -17.48
N THR A 163 -13.13 -1.87 -16.16
CA THR A 163 -14.20 -1.87 -15.15
C THR A 163 -14.70 -0.48 -14.80
N PHE A 164 -14.22 0.55 -15.50
CA PHE A 164 -14.56 1.95 -15.27
C PHE A 164 -15.12 2.56 -16.54
N ASP A 165 -16.29 3.19 -16.43
CA ASP A 165 -16.70 4.16 -17.43
C ASP A 165 -15.98 5.48 -17.14
N TRP A 166 -14.99 5.79 -17.98
CA TRP A 166 -14.21 7.02 -17.87
C TRP A 166 -14.80 8.18 -18.69
N GLY A 167 -15.95 7.99 -19.34
CA GLY A 167 -16.62 8.96 -20.19
C GLY A 167 -16.78 10.32 -19.50
N GLY A 168 -16.44 11.40 -20.21
CA GLY A 168 -16.57 12.78 -19.68
C GLY A 168 -15.55 13.21 -18.62
N LEU A 169 -14.78 12.28 -18.02
CA LEU A 169 -13.77 12.61 -17.01
C LEU A 169 -12.44 13.05 -17.63
N THR A 170 -11.87 14.13 -17.11
CA THR A 170 -10.52 14.58 -17.46
C THR A 170 -9.46 13.60 -16.95
N GLU A 171 -8.31 13.54 -17.63
CA GLU A 171 -7.17 12.73 -17.21
C GLU A 171 -6.80 12.95 -15.73
N ARG A 172 -6.81 14.21 -15.28
CA ARG A 172 -6.51 14.59 -13.90
C ARG A 172 -7.52 14.02 -12.91
N GLN A 173 -8.81 14.02 -13.24
CA GLN A 173 -9.85 13.42 -12.39
C GLN A 173 -9.66 11.91 -12.28
N ARG A 174 -9.37 11.23 -13.39
CA ARG A 174 -9.13 9.77 -13.40
C ARG A 174 -7.93 9.40 -12.54
N ILE A 175 -6.80 10.11 -12.70
CA ILE A 175 -5.60 9.87 -11.89
C ILE A 175 -5.82 10.17 -10.41
N ALA A 176 -6.56 11.24 -10.08
CA ALA A 176 -6.91 11.55 -8.70
C ALA A 176 -7.70 10.40 -8.06
N ALA A 177 -8.72 9.91 -8.76
CA ALA A 177 -9.56 8.79 -8.33
C ALA A 177 -8.75 7.50 -8.14
N LEU A 178 -7.84 7.18 -9.08
CA LEU A 178 -6.93 6.03 -8.98
C LEU A 178 -5.96 6.17 -7.79
N GLY A 179 -5.37 7.35 -7.61
CA GLY A 179 -4.38 7.64 -6.56
C GLY A 179 -4.91 7.50 -5.15
N ASP A 180 -6.18 7.84 -4.94
CA ASP A 180 -6.85 7.74 -3.64
C ASP A 180 -7.40 6.33 -3.35
N ALA A 181 -7.53 5.47 -4.37
CA ALA A 181 -8.06 4.12 -4.19
C ALA A 181 -7.14 3.19 -3.35
N VAL A 182 -7.75 2.28 -2.62
CA VAL A 182 -7.05 1.11 -2.06
C VAL A 182 -6.90 0.05 -3.15
N ALA A 183 -5.74 -0.60 -3.23
CA ALA A 183 -5.51 -1.62 -4.24
C ALA A 183 -6.39 -2.86 -3.97
N PRO A 184 -7.22 -3.31 -4.93
CA PRO A 184 -8.17 -4.41 -4.70
C PRO A 184 -7.54 -5.73 -4.23
N PRO A 185 -6.37 -6.17 -4.73
CA PRO A 185 -5.77 -7.42 -4.23
C PRO A 185 -5.45 -7.38 -2.73
N LEU A 186 -4.94 -6.25 -2.25
CA LEU A 186 -4.69 -6.05 -0.82
C LEU A 186 -6.00 -5.95 -0.02
N ALA A 187 -7.01 -5.25 -0.55
CA ALA A 187 -8.33 -5.18 0.07
C ALA A 187 -8.99 -6.57 0.18
N ALA A 188 -8.90 -7.38 -0.87
CA ALA A 188 -9.42 -8.74 -0.88
C ALA A 188 -8.72 -9.63 0.16
N ALA A 189 -7.39 -9.56 0.27
CA ALA A 189 -6.65 -10.31 1.30
C ALA A 189 -7.06 -9.88 2.72
N LEU A 190 -7.23 -8.59 2.96
CA LEU A 190 -7.71 -8.04 4.24
C LEU A 190 -9.09 -8.59 4.60
N VAL A 191 -10.09 -8.45 3.72
CA VAL A 191 -11.45 -8.87 4.06
C VAL A 191 -11.60 -10.40 4.08
N THR A 192 -10.83 -11.13 3.28
CA THR A 192 -10.75 -12.61 3.37
C THR A 192 -10.26 -13.04 4.75
N ALA A 193 -9.14 -12.49 5.22
CA ALA A 193 -8.62 -12.79 6.55
C ALA A 193 -9.60 -12.40 7.68
N ILE A 194 -10.36 -11.30 7.51
CA ILE A 194 -11.43 -10.93 8.45
C ILE A 194 -12.51 -12.02 8.47
N GLY A 195 -12.97 -12.48 7.30
CA GLY A 195 -13.98 -13.54 7.19
C GLY A 195 -13.55 -14.90 7.74
N GLU A 196 -12.24 -15.18 7.78
CA GLU A 196 -11.69 -16.37 8.44
C GLU A 196 -11.66 -16.25 9.98
N GLU A 197 -11.47 -15.04 10.51
CA GLU A 197 -11.45 -14.77 11.97
C GLU A 197 -12.83 -14.40 12.54
N TRP A 198 -13.82 -14.18 11.68
CA TRP A 198 -15.12 -13.65 12.07
C TRP A 198 -16.28 -14.29 11.32
N GLN A 199 -17.22 -14.84 12.08
CA GLN A 199 -18.50 -15.30 11.55
C GLN A 199 -19.47 -14.13 11.54
N TRP A 200 -19.79 -13.66 10.34
CA TRP A 200 -20.71 -12.54 10.11
C TRP A 200 -22.13 -12.87 10.59
N GLU A 201 -22.66 -12.10 11.53
CA GLU A 201 -24.11 -12.11 11.83
C GLU A 201 -24.87 -11.37 10.72
N GLN A 202 -24.30 -10.27 10.24
CA GLN A 202 -24.78 -9.45 9.13
C GLN A 202 -23.81 -9.58 7.96
N ARG A 203 -24.28 -10.15 6.83
CA ARG A 203 -23.49 -10.22 5.58
C ARG A 203 -23.58 -8.94 4.75
N THR A 204 -23.42 -7.81 5.41
CA THR A 204 -23.64 -6.48 4.86
C THR A 204 -22.46 -5.55 5.14
N ALA A 205 -22.26 -4.58 4.27
CA ALA A 205 -21.21 -3.59 4.38
C ALA A 205 -21.73 -2.16 4.20
N VAL A 206 -21.06 -1.21 4.84
CA VAL A 206 -21.16 0.23 4.57
C VAL A 206 -19.75 0.74 4.32
N GLU A 207 -19.56 1.48 3.23
CA GLU A 207 -18.27 2.09 2.91
C GLU A 207 -18.37 3.61 2.89
N ILE A 208 -17.57 4.26 3.73
CA ILE A 208 -17.45 5.72 3.82
C ILE A 208 -16.19 6.20 3.09
N CYS A 209 -16.27 7.36 2.44
CA CYS A 209 -15.15 7.85 1.61
C CYS A 209 -14.73 6.75 0.61
N ALA A 210 -15.72 6.18 -0.08
CA ALA A 210 -15.57 4.96 -0.87
C ALA A 210 -14.63 5.11 -2.07
N GLY A 211 -14.34 6.35 -2.50
CA GLY A 211 -13.56 6.63 -3.68
C GLY A 211 -14.14 5.87 -4.88
N ILE A 212 -13.29 5.12 -5.57
CA ILE A 212 -13.71 4.27 -6.71
C ILE A 212 -13.91 2.79 -6.32
N GLY A 213 -14.13 2.50 -5.04
CA GLY A 213 -14.55 1.16 -4.57
C GLY A 213 -13.43 0.15 -4.42
N GLY A 214 -12.20 0.60 -4.15
CA GLY A 214 -11.06 -0.29 -3.93
C GLY A 214 -11.24 -1.24 -2.75
N LEU A 215 -11.69 -0.72 -1.59
CA LEU A 215 -12.06 -1.54 -0.43
C LEU A 215 -13.36 -2.29 -0.67
N ALA A 216 -14.34 -1.65 -1.33
CA ALA A 216 -15.65 -2.25 -1.62
C ALA A 216 -15.54 -3.56 -2.39
N ARG A 217 -14.62 -3.62 -3.37
CA ARG A 217 -14.34 -4.84 -4.12
C ARG A 217 -13.80 -5.96 -3.23
N GLY A 218 -13.02 -5.63 -2.20
CA GLY A 218 -12.59 -6.61 -1.19
C GLY A 218 -13.76 -7.16 -0.37
N ALA A 219 -14.69 -6.29 0.04
CA ALA A 219 -15.90 -6.69 0.75
C ALA A 219 -16.82 -7.59 -0.09
N VAL A 220 -16.98 -7.25 -1.38
CA VAL A 220 -17.68 -8.08 -2.37
C VAL A 220 -17.03 -9.46 -2.50
N ALA A 221 -15.70 -9.52 -2.60
CA ALA A 221 -14.97 -10.79 -2.72
C ALA A 221 -15.17 -11.70 -1.50
N ALA A 222 -15.44 -11.13 -0.32
CA ALA A 222 -15.80 -11.85 0.89
C ALA A 222 -17.30 -12.17 1.02
N GLY A 223 -18.10 -11.88 -0.02
CA GLY A 223 -19.53 -12.16 -0.06
C GLY A 223 -20.39 -11.22 0.78
N LEU A 224 -19.94 -9.99 1.04
CA LEU A 224 -20.71 -8.95 1.73
C LEU A 224 -21.49 -8.07 0.73
N GLU A 225 -22.75 -7.77 1.06
CA GLU A 225 -23.60 -6.87 0.28
C GLU A 225 -23.50 -5.42 0.78
N HIS A 226 -23.26 -4.46 -0.10
CA HIS A 226 -23.20 -3.06 0.30
C HIS A 226 -24.60 -2.46 0.50
N LEU A 227 -24.89 -2.04 1.73
CA LEU A 227 -26.08 -1.25 2.07
C LEU A 227 -25.92 0.23 1.71
N LEU A 228 -24.67 0.71 1.65
CA LEU A 228 -24.31 2.08 1.31
C LEU A 228 -22.84 2.15 0.87
N LEU A 229 -22.59 2.85 -0.24
CA LEU A 229 -21.29 3.41 -0.57
C LEU A 229 -21.46 4.93 -0.65
N ILE A 230 -20.76 5.68 0.19
CA ILE A 230 -20.88 7.15 0.27
C ILE A 230 -19.54 7.82 0.02
N ASP A 231 -19.53 8.79 -0.89
CA ASP A 231 -18.38 9.65 -1.17
C ASP A 231 -18.85 11.08 -1.47
N ALA A 232 -18.04 12.08 -1.10
CA ALA A 232 -18.36 13.48 -1.34
C ALA A 232 -17.96 13.97 -2.74
N SER A 233 -17.21 13.16 -3.49
CA SER A 233 -16.83 13.48 -4.87
C SER A 233 -17.86 12.93 -5.85
N ASP A 234 -18.45 13.84 -6.62
CA ASP A 234 -19.26 13.56 -7.82
C ASP A 234 -18.58 12.56 -8.77
N VAL A 235 -17.28 12.74 -9.06
CA VAL A 235 -16.48 11.85 -9.91
C VAL A 235 -16.45 10.42 -9.36
N CYS A 236 -16.16 10.25 -8.07
CA CYS A 236 -16.10 8.95 -7.43
C CYS A 236 -17.48 8.27 -7.39
N ALA A 237 -18.51 9.02 -6.99
CA ALA A 237 -19.88 8.53 -6.95
C ALA A 237 -20.37 8.10 -8.34
N GLU A 238 -20.07 8.88 -9.38
CA GLU A 238 -20.44 8.54 -10.75
C GLU A 238 -19.74 7.27 -11.23
N ILE A 239 -18.43 7.15 -11.01
CA ILE A 239 -17.69 5.91 -11.31
C ILE A 239 -18.31 4.71 -10.60
N LEU A 240 -18.62 4.84 -9.30
CA LEU A 240 -19.21 3.77 -8.51
C LEU A 240 -20.60 3.36 -9.03
N ARG A 241 -21.44 4.30 -9.52
CA ARG A 241 -22.78 3.99 -10.04
C ARG A 241 -22.74 3.11 -11.28
N HIS A 242 -21.68 3.21 -12.08
CA HIS A 242 -21.47 2.38 -13.29
C HIS A 242 -20.67 1.10 -13.02
N GLN A 243 -20.40 0.79 -11.74
CA GLN A 243 -19.68 -0.41 -11.34
C GLN A 243 -20.62 -1.47 -10.75
N HIS A 244 -20.22 -2.72 -10.96
CA HIS A 244 -20.84 -3.91 -10.40
C HIS A 244 -19.89 -4.57 -9.39
N PRO A 245 -20.40 -5.30 -8.38
CA PRO A 245 -21.77 -5.85 -8.28
C PRO A 245 -22.75 -5.11 -7.35
N TRP A 246 -22.39 -3.97 -6.76
CA TRP A 246 -23.36 -3.22 -5.96
C TRP A 246 -24.42 -2.55 -6.85
N THR A 247 -25.58 -2.26 -6.26
CA THR A 247 -26.65 -1.53 -6.94
C THR A 247 -26.36 -0.03 -6.92
N SER A 248 -26.53 0.65 -8.05
CA SER A 248 -26.29 2.10 -8.17
C SER A 248 -27.10 2.95 -7.18
N SER A 249 -28.30 2.51 -6.78
CA SER A 249 -29.12 3.17 -5.76
C SER A 249 -28.54 3.12 -4.34
N ARG A 250 -27.51 2.29 -4.11
CA ARG A 250 -26.74 2.24 -2.86
C ARG A 250 -25.57 3.23 -2.85
N VAL A 251 -25.28 3.89 -3.98
CA VAL A 251 -24.20 4.86 -4.12
C VAL A 251 -24.75 6.27 -3.88
N ILE A 252 -24.30 6.91 -2.81
CA ILE A 252 -24.74 8.24 -2.40
C ILE A 252 -23.58 9.22 -2.53
N GLU A 253 -23.84 10.31 -3.27
CA GLU A 253 -22.94 11.46 -3.33
C GLU A 253 -23.31 12.43 -2.20
N ASP A 254 -22.65 12.32 -1.06
CA ASP A 254 -22.89 13.22 0.07
C ASP A 254 -21.67 13.29 0.99
N ASP A 255 -21.63 14.34 1.79
CA ASP A 255 -20.67 14.53 2.85
C ASP A 255 -21.03 13.63 4.05
N VAL A 256 -20.14 12.70 4.39
CA VAL A 256 -20.32 11.78 5.52
C VAL A 256 -20.59 12.48 6.87
N ARG A 257 -20.26 13.76 7.01
CA ARG A 257 -20.57 14.55 8.23
C ARG A 257 -22.04 14.96 8.34
N LYS A 258 -22.77 14.96 7.22
CA LYS A 258 -24.15 15.45 7.12
C LYS A 258 -25.15 14.30 6.94
N PHE A 259 -24.67 13.16 6.49
CA PHE A 259 -25.48 12.00 6.24
C PHE A 259 -25.92 11.32 7.55
N ASP A 260 -27.20 10.97 7.65
CA ASP A 260 -27.74 10.25 8.81
C ASP A 260 -27.51 8.73 8.69
N PHE A 261 -26.63 8.20 9.54
CA PHE A 261 -26.32 6.78 9.59
C PHE A 261 -27.23 5.96 10.51
N SER A 262 -28.22 6.58 11.15
CA SER A 262 -29.12 5.91 12.11
C SER A 262 -29.85 4.71 11.51
N ALA A 263 -30.19 4.76 10.22
CA ALA A 263 -30.87 3.69 9.48
C ALA A 263 -30.04 2.39 9.34
N PHE A 264 -28.74 2.46 9.60
CA PHE A 264 -27.79 1.33 9.51
C PHE A 264 -27.44 0.73 10.87
N ALA A 265 -27.94 1.31 11.98
CA ALA A 265 -27.65 0.86 13.33
C ALA A 265 -27.96 -0.64 13.52
N GLY A 266 -26.94 -1.42 13.86
CA GLY A 266 -27.06 -2.87 14.12
C GLY A 266 -27.27 -3.74 12.87
N ARG A 267 -27.18 -3.17 11.66
CA ARG A 267 -27.40 -3.87 10.38
C ARG A 267 -26.15 -4.05 9.54
N VAL A 268 -24.98 -3.68 10.07
CA VAL A 268 -23.72 -3.62 9.32
C VAL A 268 -22.73 -4.63 9.87
N GLY A 269 -22.34 -5.60 9.03
CA GLY A 269 -21.23 -6.49 9.33
C GLY A 269 -19.92 -5.71 9.29
N LEU A 270 -19.60 -5.13 8.12
CA LEU A 270 -18.36 -4.39 7.91
C LEU A 270 -18.61 -2.89 7.67
N LEU A 271 -18.06 -2.03 8.52
CA LEU A 271 -17.88 -0.62 8.19
C LEU A 271 -16.45 -0.41 7.67
N SER A 272 -16.28 0.05 6.44
CA SER A 272 -14.96 0.31 5.89
C SER A 272 -14.82 1.70 5.27
N GLY A 273 -13.59 2.13 4.99
CA GLY A 273 -13.35 3.38 4.29
C GLY A 273 -11.90 3.86 4.36
N GLY A 274 -11.53 4.78 3.47
CA GLY A 274 -10.26 5.51 3.50
C GLY A 274 -10.44 6.98 3.90
N PRO A 275 -10.95 7.29 5.11
CA PRO A 275 -11.27 8.67 5.46
C PRO A 275 -10.00 9.54 5.54
N PRO A 276 -9.98 10.72 4.90
CA PRO A 276 -8.81 11.60 4.92
C PRO A 276 -8.47 12.11 6.33
N CYS A 277 -7.17 12.14 6.64
CA CYS A 277 -6.58 12.63 7.90
C CYS A 277 -5.81 13.96 7.70
N GLN A 278 -6.37 14.90 6.93
CA GLN A 278 -5.65 16.08 6.42
C GLN A 278 -5.03 17.06 7.44
N PRO A 279 -5.35 17.14 8.75
CA PRO A 279 -4.62 18.04 9.65
C PRO A 279 -3.16 17.67 9.93
N TRP A 280 -2.69 16.47 9.55
CA TRP A 280 -1.39 15.97 9.99
C TRP A 280 -0.39 15.65 8.88
N SER A 281 -0.85 15.39 7.65
CA SER A 281 0.04 15.21 6.48
C SER A 281 0.99 16.40 6.29
N GLN A 282 2.18 16.17 5.73
CA GLN A 282 3.24 17.19 5.49
C GLN A 282 2.77 18.50 4.79
N SER A 283 1.57 18.54 4.23
CA SER A 283 0.96 19.68 3.55
C SER A 283 -0.14 20.41 4.35
N GLY A 284 -0.51 19.96 5.56
CA GLY A 284 -1.56 20.52 6.41
C GLY A 284 -1.04 21.50 7.47
N HIS A 285 -1.56 22.73 7.50
CA HIS A 285 -1.20 23.79 8.45
C HIS A 285 -1.74 23.55 9.88
N ARG A 286 -1.24 22.52 10.59
CA ARG A 286 -1.28 22.31 12.06
C ARG A 286 -2.49 22.90 12.81
N ARG A 287 -3.73 22.53 12.45
CA ARG A 287 -4.94 22.86 13.25
C ARG A 287 -5.41 21.72 14.15
N GLY A 288 -4.72 20.59 14.13
CA GLY A 288 -4.99 19.45 15.01
C GLY A 288 -6.41 18.88 14.86
N GLN A 289 -7.00 18.42 15.96
CA GLN A 289 -8.32 17.76 16.00
C GLN A 289 -9.52 18.68 15.71
N ALA A 290 -9.32 20.01 15.68
CA ALA A 290 -10.39 20.96 15.36
C ALA A 290 -10.51 21.24 13.84
N ASP A 291 -9.72 20.57 13.02
CA ASP A 291 -9.76 20.74 11.58
C ASP A 291 -10.95 19.98 10.98
N ARG A 292 -11.88 20.72 10.37
CA ARG A 292 -13.06 20.17 9.71
C ARG A 292 -12.72 19.16 8.61
N ARG A 293 -11.48 19.08 8.14
CA ARG A 293 -11.00 18.13 7.12
C ARG A 293 -10.54 16.78 7.68
N ASP A 294 -10.59 16.58 9.00
CA ASP A 294 -10.34 15.29 9.63
C ASP A 294 -11.60 14.41 9.63
N LEU A 295 -11.76 13.58 8.60
CA LEU A 295 -12.85 12.60 8.55
C LEU A 295 -12.50 11.32 9.31
N LEU A 296 -11.22 11.06 9.58
CA LEU A 296 -10.81 9.92 10.37
C LEU A 296 -11.19 10.13 11.86
N GLY A 297 -11.10 11.37 12.35
CA GLY A 297 -11.43 11.74 13.73
C GLY A 297 -12.91 11.58 14.12
N MET A 298 -13.84 11.59 13.16
CA MET A 298 -15.28 11.37 13.41
C MET A 298 -15.69 9.89 13.42
N THR A 299 -14.79 8.99 13.02
CA THR A 299 -15.10 7.56 12.96
C THR A 299 -15.57 6.95 14.29
N PRO A 300 -15.13 7.38 15.49
CA PRO A 300 -15.72 6.89 16.74
C PRO A 300 -17.22 7.19 16.87
N GLU A 301 -17.68 8.35 16.41
CA GLU A 301 -19.11 8.73 16.43
C GLU A 301 -19.92 7.88 15.43
N LEU A 302 -19.35 7.59 14.26
CA LEU A 302 -19.94 6.66 13.30
C LEU A 302 -20.04 5.25 13.90
N LEU A 303 -19.01 4.77 14.60
CA LEU A 303 -19.06 3.47 15.29
C LEU A 303 -20.12 3.44 16.40
N ALA A 304 -20.29 4.53 17.16
CA ALA A 304 -21.32 4.63 18.19
C ALA A 304 -22.75 4.55 17.61
N THR A 305 -22.93 5.12 16.41
CA THR A 305 -24.20 5.16 15.68
C THR A 305 -24.51 3.85 14.95
N ILE A 306 -23.59 3.41 14.07
CA ILE A 306 -23.77 2.24 13.19
C ILE A 306 -23.62 0.93 13.97
N ARG A 307 -22.69 0.90 14.94
CA ARG A 307 -22.34 -0.28 15.76
C ARG A 307 -21.99 -1.52 14.92
N PRO A 308 -21.11 -1.42 13.91
CA PRO A 308 -20.79 -2.54 13.03
C PRO A 308 -20.13 -3.70 13.80
N GLU A 309 -20.22 -4.92 13.28
CA GLU A 309 -19.49 -6.06 13.86
C GLU A 309 -17.97 -5.89 13.75
N VAL A 310 -17.51 -5.44 12.59
CA VAL A 310 -16.11 -5.21 12.26
C VAL A 310 -15.98 -3.84 11.59
N PHE A 311 -14.88 -3.13 11.86
CA PHE A 311 -14.51 -1.96 11.06
C PHE A 311 -13.09 -2.07 10.50
N LEU A 312 -12.88 -1.51 9.31
CA LEU A 312 -11.59 -1.46 8.63
C LEU A 312 -11.37 -0.07 8.02
N PHE A 313 -10.45 0.70 8.58
CA PHE A 313 -10.09 2.01 8.03
C PHE A 313 -8.69 2.01 7.44
N GLU A 314 -8.55 2.57 6.24
CA GLU A 314 -7.28 2.75 5.56
C GLU A 314 -6.75 4.18 5.72
N ASN A 315 -5.42 4.32 5.76
CA ASN A 315 -4.76 5.61 5.64
C ASN A 315 -3.32 5.54 5.10
N VAL A 316 -2.73 6.70 4.84
CA VAL A 316 -1.33 6.80 4.42
C VAL A 316 -0.35 6.41 5.54
N PRO A 317 0.87 5.92 5.22
CA PRO A 317 1.87 5.54 6.23
C PRO A 317 2.27 6.65 7.20
N GLY A 318 2.14 7.92 6.78
CA GLY A 318 2.40 9.08 7.63
C GLY A 318 1.65 9.04 8.97
N LEU A 319 0.43 8.49 8.97
CA LEU A 319 -0.42 8.35 10.16
C LEU A 319 0.26 7.59 11.32
N ALA A 320 1.09 6.60 10.98
CA ALA A 320 1.81 5.78 11.94
C ALA A 320 3.25 6.29 12.24
N MET A 321 3.67 7.41 11.63
CA MET A 321 5.05 7.90 11.66
C MET A 321 5.14 9.29 12.34
N PHE A 322 6.11 9.50 13.24
CA PHE A 322 6.40 10.79 13.90
C PHE A 322 5.21 11.46 14.63
N ASP A 323 5.14 12.79 14.73
CA ASP A 323 4.30 13.60 15.67
C ASP A 323 2.78 13.27 15.62
N GLU A 324 2.34 12.56 14.58
CA GLU A 324 0.99 11.99 14.39
C GLU A 324 0.70 10.79 15.30
N GLY A 325 1.72 10.14 15.88
CA GLY A 325 1.55 9.00 16.78
C GLY A 325 0.70 9.33 18.01
N ARG A 326 0.73 10.58 18.50
CA ARG A 326 -0.18 11.04 19.56
C ARG A 326 -1.63 11.08 19.08
N TYR A 327 -1.87 11.54 17.85
CA TYR A 327 -3.20 11.55 17.26
C TYR A 327 -3.72 10.13 17.06
N LEU A 328 -2.92 9.26 16.44
CA LEU A 328 -3.30 7.87 16.19
C LEU A 328 -3.58 7.12 17.51
N ASN A 329 -2.76 7.31 18.54
CA ASN A 329 -3.00 6.69 19.86
C ASN A 329 -4.33 7.15 20.46
N LYS A 330 -4.61 8.46 20.46
CA LYS A 330 -5.88 9.01 20.96
C LYS A 330 -7.07 8.50 20.14
N LEU A 331 -6.94 8.44 18.81
CA LEU A 331 -7.97 7.87 17.94
C LEU A 331 -8.23 6.40 18.29
N ILE A 332 -7.18 5.59 18.45
CA ILE A 332 -7.31 4.17 18.83
C ILE A 332 -8.04 4.03 20.18
N GLU A 333 -7.75 4.88 21.16
CA GLU A 333 -8.47 4.89 22.45
C GLU A 333 -9.97 5.17 22.24
N CYS A 334 -10.32 6.17 21.43
CA CYS A 334 -11.71 6.47 21.09
C CYS A 334 -12.38 5.32 20.30
N LEU A 335 -11.67 4.69 19.37
CA LEU A 335 -12.18 3.56 18.59
C LEU A 335 -12.37 2.29 19.43
N ARG A 336 -11.55 2.09 20.48
CA ARG A 336 -11.73 0.98 21.44
C ARG A 336 -12.97 1.14 22.30
N GLN A 337 -13.39 2.38 22.56
CA GLN A 337 -14.56 2.70 23.37
C GLN A 337 -15.35 3.89 22.78
N PRO A 338 -16.02 3.71 21.63
CA PRO A 338 -16.73 4.78 20.95
C PRO A 338 -18.00 5.22 21.69
N ALA A 339 -18.55 4.36 22.55
CA ALA A 339 -19.67 4.68 23.43
C ALA A 339 -19.54 3.93 24.77
N ARG A 340 -20.28 4.36 25.79
CA ARG A 340 -20.22 3.77 27.15
C ARG A 340 -20.40 2.25 27.16
N THR A 341 -21.30 1.73 26.33
CA THR A 341 -21.68 0.31 26.26
C THR A 341 -21.08 -0.42 25.06
N LEU A 342 -20.22 0.22 24.27
CA LEU A 342 -19.64 -0.35 23.06
C LEU A 342 -18.13 -0.46 23.20
N ARG A 343 -17.56 -1.61 22.82
CA ARG A 343 -16.12 -1.87 22.84
C ARG A 343 -15.66 -2.56 21.58
N TYR A 344 -14.44 -2.26 21.16
CA TYR A 344 -13.76 -2.92 20.05
C TYR A 344 -12.35 -3.35 20.45
N GLY A 345 -11.93 -4.52 19.98
CA GLY A 345 -10.54 -4.95 19.99
C GLY A 345 -9.83 -4.37 18.78
N VAL A 346 -9.09 -3.27 18.97
CA VAL A 346 -8.50 -2.49 17.87
C VAL A 346 -6.99 -2.64 17.80
N LEU A 347 -6.49 -3.00 16.62
CA LEU A 347 -5.06 -3.02 16.26
C LEU A 347 -4.82 -2.22 14.97
N VAL A 348 -3.55 -1.90 14.74
CA VAL A 348 -3.08 -1.18 13.55
C VAL A 348 -1.92 -1.94 12.92
N ALA A 349 -1.90 -2.04 11.60
CA ALA A 349 -0.78 -2.60 10.85
C ALA A 349 -0.44 -1.76 9.63
N VAL A 350 0.80 -1.89 9.14
CA VAL A 350 1.22 -1.33 7.85
C VAL A 350 1.42 -2.48 6.88
N LEU A 351 0.71 -2.45 5.76
CA LEU A 351 0.78 -3.48 4.73
C LEU A 351 1.26 -2.86 3.41
N ASN A 352 1.95 -3.63 2.58
CA ASN A 352 2.40 -3.20 1.27
C ASN A 352 1.63 -3.93 0.16
N ALA A 353 0.99 -3.19 -0.74
CA ALA A 353 0.24 -3.80 -1.84
C ALA A 353 1.11 -4.69 -2.75
N ALA A 354 2.41 -4.40 -2.83
CA ALA A 354 3.35 -5.22 -3.59
C ALA A 354 3.42 -6.67 -3.11
N ASP A 355 3.21 -6.92 -1.81
CA ASP A 355 3.22 -8.27 -1.23
C ASP A 355 2.02 -9.13 -1.72
N PHE A 356 1.02 -8.49 -2.34
CA PHE A 356 -0.21 -9.11 -2.84
C PHE A 356 -0.33 -9.05 -4.37
N GLY A 357 0.81 -8.92 -5.08
CA GLY A 357 0.87 -8.97 -6.54
C GLY A 357 0.46 -7.70 -7.27
N VAL A 358 0.28 -6.59 -6.54
CA VAL A 358 0.14 -5.27 -7.17
C VAL A 358 1.55 -4.80 -7.60
N PRO A 359 1.77 -4.36 -8.85
CA PRO A 359 3.11 -3.98 -9.34
C PRO A 359 3.55 -2.60 -8.83
N GLN A 360 3.41 -2.36 -7.53
CA GLN A 360 3.61 -1.07 -6.89
C GLN A 360 3.97 -1.19 -5.42
N VAL A 361 5.06 -0.55 -5.01
CA VAL A 361 5.39 -0.34 -3.61
C VAL A 361 4.45 0.71 -3.02
N ARG A 362 3.33 0.25 -2.47
CA ARG A 362 2.26 1.05 -1.87
C ARG A 362 1.99 0.58 -0.45
N LYS A 363 2.70 1.18 0.50
CA LYS A 363 2.46 0.98 1.93
C LYS A 363 1.24 1.76 2.39
N ARG A 364 0.39 1.16 3.22
CA ARG A 364 -0.79 1.76 3.84
C ARG A 364 -0.99 1.28 5.26
N VAL A 365 -1.53 2.16 6.09
CA VAL A 365 -1.92 1.89 7.48
C VAL A 365 -3.35 1.38 7.45
N PHE A 366 -3.61 0.30 8.17
CA PHE A 366 -4.95 -0.25 8.36
C PHE A 366 -5.27 -0.30 9.84
N VAL A 367 -6.40 0.28 10.23
CA VAL A 367 -6.96 0.23 11.58
C VAL A 367 -8.14 -0.74 11.54
N LEU A 368 -8.00 -1.86 12.26
CA LEU A 368 -8.96 -2.94 12.26
C LEU A 368 -9.51 -3.14 13.67
N GLY A 369 -10.82 -3.24 13.80
CA GLY A 369 -11.47 -3.49 15.08
C GLY A 369 -12.63 -4.48 15.01
N PHE A 370 -12.71 -5.36 16.01
CA PHE A 370 -13.80 -6.34 16.18
C PHE A 370 -14.63 -6.02 17.42
N ARG A 371 -15.96 -5.93 17.25
CA ARG A 371 -16.92 -5.58 18.30
C ARG A 371 -16.92 -6.64 19.40
N ASN A 372 -16.83 -6.19 20.66
CA ASN A 372 -16.84 -7.05 21.86
C ASN A 372 -15.77 -8.16 21.83
N GLN A 373 -14.60 -7.88 21.24
CA GLN A 373 -13.47 -8.81 21.17
C GLN A 373 -12.18 -8.20 21.72
N PRO A 374 -11.22 -9.01 22.16
CA PRO A 374 -9.88 -8.53 22.49
C PRO A 374 -9.10 -8.15 21.23
N GLY A 375 -8.12 -7.25 21.38
CA GLY A 375 -7.23 -6.84 20.29
C GLY A 375 -6.43 -8.00 19.66
N SER A 376 -6.22 -9.10 20.40
CA SER A 376 -5.56 -10.30 19.86
C SER A 376 -6.31 -10.91 18.65
N ARG A 377 -7.62 -10.67 18.51
CA ARG A 377 -8.35 -11.09 17.30
C ARG A 377 -7.90 -10.30 16.06
N ALA A 378 -7.75 -8.99 16.19
CA ALA A 378 -7.22 -8.17 15.10
C ALA A 378 -5.75 -8.49 14.80
N ALA A 379 -4.95 -8.85 15.82
CA ALA A 379 -3.58 -9.33 15.61
C ALA A 379 -3.53 -10.61 14.74
N ARG A 380 -4.32 -11.65 15.09
CA ARG A 380 -4.42 -12.88 14.28
C ARG A 380 -4.90 -12.61 12.87
N CYS A 381 -5.85 -11.68 12.70
CA CYS A 381 -6.29 -11.27 11.38
C CYS A 381 -5.12 -10.70 10.54
N PHE A 382 -4.28 -9.83 11.11
CA PHE A 382 -3.11 -9.31 10.41
C PHE A 382 -2.04 -10.38 10.14
N GLU A 383 -1.86 -11.36 11.03
CA GLU A 383 -0.99 -12.52 10.80
C GLU A 383 -1.49 -13.36 9.61
N ARG A 384 -2.81 -13.59 9.51
CA ARG A 384 -3.40 -14.25 8.33
C ARG A 384 -3.19 -13.45 7.06
N VAL A 385 -3.39 -12.14 7.09
CA VAL A 385 -3.13 -11.27 5.93
C VAL A 385 -1.68 -11.40 5.47
N ALA A 386 -0.72 -11.45 6.40
CA ALA A 386 0.68 -11.69 6.04
C ALA A 386 0.91 -13.08 5.42
N GLY A 387 0.17 -14.10 5.86
CA GLY A 387 0.17 -15.44 5.26
C GLY A 387 -0.46 -15.51 3.86
N LEU A 388 -1.33 -14.57 3.51
CA LEU A 388 -1.95 -14.45 2.17
C LEU A 388 -1.06 -13.70 1.16
N ALA A 389 0.08 -13.15 1.59
CA ALA A 389 1.00 -12.48 0.68
C ALA A 389 1.59 -13.47 -0.33
N THR A 390 1.41 -13.20 -1.61
CA THR A 390 1.86 -14.04 -2.73
C THR A 390 3.22 -13.62 -3.28
N HIS A 391 3.65 -12.40 -2.95
CA HIS A 391 4.90 -11.82 -3.43
C HIS A 391 5.75 -11.31 -2.26
N ARG A 392 7.05 -11.11 -2.52
CA ARG A 392 8.02 -10.59 -1.54
C ARG A 392 8.92 -9.52 -2.12
N ASP A 393 9.50 -8.73 -1.22
CA ASP A 393 10.57 -7.79 -1.55
C ASP A 393 11.77 -8.57 -2.13
N PRO A 394 12.18 -8.31 -3.38
CA PRO A 394 13.29 -9.05 -4.00
C PRO A 394 14.65 -8.78 -3.33
N SER A 395 14.74 -7.78 -2.45
CA SER A 395 15.94 -7.54 -1.63
C SER A 395 16.03 -8.42 -0.39
N LEU A 396 14.97 -9.17 -0.05
CA LEU A 396 14.93 -10.11 1.06
C LEU A 396 15.28 -11.54 0.60
N PRO A 397 15.71 -12.43 1.53
CA PRO A 397 15.98 -13.82 1.22
C PRO A 397 14.79 -14.56 0.61
N ASP A 398 15.09 -15.65 -0.09
CA ASP A 398 14.04 -16.49 -0.67
C ASP A 398 13.23 -17.21 0.40
N ASP A 399 11.92 -17.03 0.36
CA ASP A 399 10.91 -17.63 1.22
C ASP A 399 9.81 -18.39 0.44
N GLY A 400 10.06 -18.70 -0.84
CA GLY A 400 9.15 -19.41 -1.73
C GLY A 400 8.10 -18.53 -2.43
N ARG A 401 7.95 -17.26 -2.05
CA ARG A 401 7.03 -16.31 -2.72
C ARG A 401 7.65 -15.70 -3.97
N GLN A 402 6.81 -15.25 -4.90
CA GLN A 402 7.27 -14.57 -6.12
C GLN A 402 7.93 -13.22 -5.78
N PRO A 403 8.96 -12.75 -6.49
CA PRO A 403 9.44 -11.38 -6.33
C PRO A 403 8.35 -10.38 -6.72
N TRP A 404 8.33 -9.20 -6.11
CA TRP A 404 7.36 -8.14 -6.48
C TRP A 404 7.33 -7.86 -7.98
N ARG A 405 6.11 -7.74 -8.52
CA ARG A 405 5.90 -7.47 -9.95
C ARG A 405 6.46 -6.11 -10.36
N THR A 406 7.11 -6.09 -11.52
CA THR A 406 7.69 -4.89 -12.12
C THR A 406 6.69 -4.18 -13.02
N VAL A 407 6.95 -2.91 -13.34
CA VAL A 407 6.16 -2.16 -14.34
C VAL A 407 6.17 -2.87 -15.69
N GLY A 408 7.32 -3.40 -16.09
CA GLY A 408 7.51 -4.06 -17.38
C GLY A 408 6.72 -5.36 -17.49
N GLU A 409 6.70 -6.19 -16.46
CA GLU A 409 5.89 -7.43 -16.44
C GLU A 409 4.40 -7.18 -16.62
N VAL A 410 3.89 -6.02 -16.22
CA VAL A 410 2.46 -5.69 -16.35
C VAL A 410 2.13 -5.00 -17.68
N LEU A 411 3.10 -4.32 -18.29
CA LEU A 411 2.87 -3.46 -19.46
C LEU A 411 3.50 -3.97 -20.76
N ALA A 412 4.31 -5.02 -20.74
CA ALA A 412 5.06 -5.49 -21.91
C ALA A 412 4.19 -5.87 -23.12
N GLU A 413 3.00 -6.43 -22.88
CA GLU A 413 2.09 -6.87 -23.95
C GLU A 413 1.15 -5.76 -24.44
N ARG A 414 1.25 -4.55 -23.87
CA ARG A 414 0.38 -3.43 -24.23
C ARG A 414 1.00 -2.61 -25.35
N GLU A 415 0.18 -2.26 -26.33
CA GLU A 415 0.55 -1.24 -27.29
C GLU A 415 0.84 0.09 -26.58
N ASP A 416 2.00 0.66 -26.86
CA ASP A 416 2.35 2.02 -26.48
C ASP A 416 2.25 2.94 -27.71
N PRO A 417 1.09 3.60 -27.94
CA PRO A 417 0.92 4.49 -29.08
C PRO A 417 1.82 5.74 -28.99
N GLY A 418 2.37 6.06 -27.81
CA GLY A 418 3.25 7.20 -27.59
C GLY A 418 4.72 6.94 -27.87
N GLY A 419 5.11 5.66 -27.89
CA GLY A 419 6.46 5.15 -28.09
C GLY A 419 7.46 5.51 -26.98
N TRP A 420 8.51 4.69 -26.86
CA TRP A 420 9.73 5.02 -26.13
C TRP A 420 10.46 6.18 -26.80
N ARG A 421 10.97 7.13 -26.01
CA ARG A 421 11.68 8.34 -26.46
C ARG A 421 13.08 8.40 -25.88
N ARG A 422 14.04 8.95 -26.63
CA ARG A 422 15.39 9.25 -26.14
C ARG A 422 15.46 10.65 -25.52
N TRP A 423 16.44 10.86 -24.63
CA TRP A 423 16.72 12.17 -24.01
C TRP A 423 17.11 13.23 -25.06
N ILE A 424 16.76 14.50 -24.84
CA ILE A 424 17.33 15.60 -25.64
C ILE A 424 18.79 15.77 -25.26
N GLY A 425 19.67 15.70 -26.27
CA GLY A 425 21.12 15.86 -26.11
C GLY A 425 21.76 14.60 -25.58
N GLY A 426 22.07 13.66 -26.49
CA GLY A 426 22.68 12.36 -26.19
C GLY A 426 23.89 12.45 -25.26
N ASP A 427 24.29 11.30 -24.72
CA ASP A 427 25.51 11.20 -23.89
C ASP A 427 26.63 12.02 -24.54
N PRO A 428 27.32 12.90 -23.79
CA PRO A 428 28.52 13.53 -24.32
C PRO A 428 29.47 12.39 -24.71
N GLU A 429 29.89 12.39 -25.98
CA GLU A 429 30.88 11.44 -26.52
C GLU A 429 32.10 11.26 -25.61
#